data_AF-A0A7V7WMH9-F1
#
_entry.id   AF-A0A7V7WMH9-F1
#
_cell.length_a   1.000
_cell.length_b   1.000
_cell.length_c   1.000
_cell.angle_alpha   90.00
_cell.angle_beta   90.00
_cell.angle_gamma   90.00
#
_symmetry.space_group_name_H-M   'P 1'
#
loop_
_entity.id
_entity.type
_entity.pdbx_description
1 polymer ?
#
loop_
_entity_poly.entity_id
_entity_poly.type
_entity_poly.pdbx_seq_one_letter_code
_entity_poly.pdbx_strand_id
1 'polypeptide(L)'
;MTPTAGYHDDMANILLVDEPATRVARPALEAMGHACVLAPDARGAEALVKERPFDVLVLEIRDKVEGFRFLDRVRDLRPECRSIAVLADSLEEYFPELLERDQPRNFLADNGAIDVEDLGVTIRKLSDGDIFGIEQYGVPPVETLQLRSPSEKYPVIERVRDFFLARDVAPRIVRNVELILNELLMNAMFDAPVDASGAHPYNHRDRSDTFELGEAERPTLAYG
;
A
#
# COMPACT_ATOMS: atom_id res chain seq x y z
N MET A 1 21.74 2.91 21.92
CA MET A 1 20.96 4.06 21.44
C MET A 1 20.54 3.71 20.03
N THR A 2 19.34 3.18 19.90
CA THR A 2 18.73 2.87 18.60
C THR A 2 18.34 4.20 17.96
N PRO A 3 18.68 4.46 16.69
CA PRO A 3 18.18 5.66 16.02
C PRO A 3 16.67 5.51 15.90
N THR A 4 15.92 6.43 16.51
CA THR A 4 14.52 6.64 16.19
C THR A 4 14.46 6.92 14.69
N ALA A 5 13.79 6.06 13.93
CA ALA A 5 13.50 6.33 12.53
C ALA A 5 12.87 7.72 12.44
N GLY A 6 13.56 8.65 11.78
CA GLY A 6 13.05 9.99 11.57
C GLY A 6 11.80 9.89 10.72
N TYR A 7 10.65 10.18 11.31
CA TYR A 7 9.43 10.42 10.56
C TYR A 7 9.70 11.62 9.64
N HIS A 8 9.72 11.38 8.33
CA HIS A 8 9.68 12.44 7.34
C HIS A 8 8.26 13.03 7.31
N ASP A 9 8.20 14.36 7.19
CA ASP A 9 7.17 15.28 7.69
C ASP A 9 6.08 15.59 6.64
N ASP A 10 5.47 14.57 6.02
CA ASP A 10 4.37 14.79 5.07
C ASP A 10 3.01 14.82 5.81
N MET A 11 2.63 16.04 6.22
CA MET A 11 1.39 16.33 6.93
C MET A 11 0.17 16.23 5.99
N ALA A 12 -0.56 15.11 6.03
CA ALA A 12 -1.86 14.97 5.39
C ALA A 12 -3.03 15.60 6.19
N ASN A 13 -4.01 16.17 5.48
CA ASN A 13 -5.32 16.55 6.02
C ASN A 13 -6.30 15.38 5.88
N ILE A 14 -6.68 14.78 7.00
CA ILE A 14 -7.42 13.52 7.05
C ILE A 14 -8.84 13.78 7.56
N LEU A 15 -9.83 13.31 6.80
CA LEU A 15 -11.21 13.20 7.26
C LEU A 15 -11.47 11.80 7.80
N LEU A 16 -11.89 11.72 9.05
CA LEU A 16 -12.28 10.49 9.74
C LEU A 16 -13.80 10.51 9.94
N VAL A 17 -14.51 9.45 9.55
CA VAL A 17 -15.93 9.28 9.93
C VAL A 17 -15.99 8.64 11.31
N ASP A 18 -16.73 9.27 12.23
CA ASP A 18 -16.72 8.99 13.68
C ASP A 18 -17.26 7.60 14.00
N GLU A 19 -16.33 6.68 14.10
CA GLU A 19 -16.57 5.29 14.47
C GLU A 19 -15.53 4.89 15.53
N PRO A 20 -15.78 3.84 16.33
CA PRO A 20 -14.88 3.39 17.38
C PRO A 20 -13.43 3.27 16.89
N ALA A 21 -13.23 2.68 15.71
CA ALA A 21 -11.89 2.43 15.19
C ALA A 21 -11.17 3.72 14.76
N THR A 22 -11.86 4.61 14.03
CA THR A 22 -11.30 5.90 13.59
C THR A 22 -11.07 6.87 14.76
N ARG A 23 -11.94 6.82 15.78
CA ARG A 23 -11.80 7.59 17.02
C ARG A 23 -10.56 7.19 17.81
N VAL A 24 -10.24 5.90 17.85
CA VAL A 24 -9.03 5.38 18.47
C VAL A 24 -7.77 5.73 17.66
N ALA A 25 -7.86 5.74 16.33
CA ALA A 25 -6.72 6.06 15.47
C ALA A 25 -6.33 7.56 15.53
N ARG A 26 -7.29 8.46 15.72
CA ARG A 26 -7.08 9.91 15.63
C ARG A 26 -5.90 10.44 16.46
N PRO A 27 -5.76 10.16 17.77
CA PRO A 27 -4.66 10.74 18.57
C PRO A 27 -3.29 10.31 18.08
N ALA A 28 -3.15 9.08 17.57
CA ALA A 28 -1.90 8.58 17.03
C ALA A 28 -1.58 9.19 15.66
N LEU A 29 -2.57 9.38 14.79
CA LEU A 29 -2.39 10.11 13.52
C LEU A 29 -1.99 11.58 13.76
N GLU A 30 -2.61 12.24 14.73
CA GLU A 30 -2.24 13.61 15.14
C GLU A 30 -0.81 13.65 15.73
N ALA A 31 -0.40 12.62 16.49
CA ALA A 31 0.97 12.50 17.00
C ALA A 31 2.02 12.25 15.89
N MET A 32 1.60 11.69 14.75
CA MET A 32 2.42 11.56 13.53
C MET A 32 2.49 12.86 12.71
N GLY A 33 1.80 13.94 13.13
CA GLY A 33 1.82 15.25 12.49
C GLY A 33 0.64 15.51 11.54
N HIS A 34 -0.27 14.57 11.36
CA HIS A 34 -1.41 14.75 10.47
C HIS A 34 -2.50 15.66 11.07
N ALA A 35 -3.20 16.40 10.20
CA ALA A 35 -4.34 17.21 10.59
C ALA A 35 -5.63 16.38 10.46
N CYS A 36 -6.19 15.92 11.59
CA CYS A 36 -7.39 15.08 11.59
C CYS A 36 -8.67 15.87 11.87
N VAL A 37 -9.71 15.60 11.09
CA VAL A 37 -11.05 16.15 11.27
C VAL A 37 -12.01 14.98 11.43
N LEU A 38 -12.84 15.03 12.47
CA LEU A 38 -13.83 14.00 12.75
C LEU A 38 -15.22 14.46 12.27
N ALA A 39 -15.83 13.71 11.35
CA ALA A 39 -17.22 13.86 10.95
C ALA A 39 -18.11 12.91 11.76
N PRO A 40 -19.26 13.35 12.28
CA PRO A 40 -20.11 12.49 13.13
C PRO A 40 -20.74 11.30 12.39
N ASP A 41 -20.91 11.41 11.06
CA ASP A 41 -21.48 10.39 10.20
C ASP A 41 -21.12 10.67 8.73
N ALA A 42 -21.55 9.80 7.81
CA ALA A 42 -21.32 9.95 6.37
C ALA A 42 -21.88 11.26 5.81
N ARG A 43 -22.99 11.78 6.35
CA ARG A 43 -23.61 13.02 5.88
C ARG A 43 -22.79 14.24 6.31
N GLY A 44 -22.30 14.25 7.54
CA GLY A 44 -21.39 15.26 8.07
C GLY A 44 -20.06 15.25 7.31
N ALA A 45 -19.54 14.06 6.99
CA ALA A 45 -18.37 13.91 6.15
C ALA A 45 -18.59 14.49 4.75
N GLU A 46 -19.72 14.19 4.11
CA GLU A 46 -20.06 14.74 2.79
C GLU A 46 -20.17 16.27 2.80
N ALA A 47 -20.70 16.86 3.89
CA ALA A 47 -20.76 18.31 4.05
C ALA A 47 -19.36 18.93 4.14
N LEU A 48 -18.46 18.32 4.92
CA LEU A 48 -17.08 18.79 5.09
C LEU A 48 -16.26 18.69 3.80
N VAL A 49 -16.41 17.60 3.04
CA VAL A 49 -15.75 17.40 1.72
C VAL A 49 -16.18 18.48 0.72
N LYS A 50 -17.44 18.93 0.78
CA LYS A 50 -17.94 20.03 -0.07
C LYS A 50 -17.36 21.38 0.34
N GLU A 51 -17.18 21.60 1.63
CA GLU A 51 -16.69 22.87 2.20
C GLU A 51 -15.19 23.07 1.99
N ARG A 52 -14.39 22.01 2.16
CA ARG A 52 -12.92 22.10 2.09
C ARG A 52 -12.27 20.81 1.55
N PRO A 53 -11.07 20.89 0.97
CA PRO A 53 -10.35 19.71 0.51
C PRO A 53 -9.82 18.86 1.68
N PHE A 54 -9.65 17.57 1.42
CA PHE A 54 -8.98 16.58 2.26
C PHE A 54 -8.11 15.69 1.39
N ASP A 55 -6.95 15.30 1.90
CA ASP A 55 -6.02 14.42 1.19
C ASP A 55 -6.49 12.96 1.28
N VAL A 56 -6.97 12.57 2.47
CA VAL A 56 -7.44 11.20 2.74
C VAL A 56 -8.76 11.21 3.52
N LEU A 57 -9.71 10.38 3.08
CA LEU A 57 -10.91 9.99 3.83
C LEU A 57 -10.75 8.56 4.37
N VAL A 58 -10.96 8.36 5.67
CA VAL A 58 -11.01 7.04 6.30
C VAL A 58 -12.43 6.74 6.77
N LEU A 59 -12.97 5.60 6.34
CA LEU A 59 -14.33 5.17 6.62
C LEU A 59 -14.36 3.69 7.02
N GLU A 60 -14.94 3.37 8.17
CA GLU A 60 -15.32 2.00 8.54
C GLU A 60 -16.59 1.58 7.80
N ILE A 61 -16.52 0.50 7.02
CA ILE A 61 -17.65 -0.03 6.25
C ILE A 61 -18.44 -1.01 7.10
N ARG A 62 -19.54 -0.53 7.68
CA ARG A 62 -20.51 -1.37 8.40
C ARG A 62 -21.67 -1.81 7.53
N ASP A 63 -22.27 -0.86 6.82
CA ASP A 63 -23.24 -1.16 5.76
C ASP A 63 -22.50 -1.09 4.42
N LYS A 64 -22.39 -2.25 3.76
CA LYS A 64 -21.66 -2.40 2.50
C LYS A 64 -22.23 -1.49 1.42
N VAL A 65 -23.56 -1.46 1.29
CA VAL A 65 -24.25 -0.70 0.23
C VAL A 65 -24.13 0.79 0.48
N GLU A 66 -24.43 1.26 1.69
CA GLU A 66 -24.37 2.68 2.01
C GLU A 66 -22.94 3.22 2.08
N GLY A 67 -22.02 2.45 2.67
CA GLY A 67 -20.62 2.80 2.81
C GLY A 67 -19.95 3.01 1.46
N PHE A 68 -20.05 2.04 0.55
CA PHE A 68 -19.47 2.17 -0.79
C PHE A 68 -20.15 3.26 -1.62
N ARG A 69 -21.47 3.41 -1.54
CA ARG A 69 -22.18 4.52 -2.21
C ARG A 69 -21.72 5.88 -1.70
N PHE A 70 -21.39 6.00 -0.41
CA PHE A 70 -20.85 7.23 0.13
C PHE A 70 -19.43 7.51 -0.40
N LEU A 71 -18.55 6.50 -0.47
CA LEU A 71 -17.24 6.64 -1.08
C LEU A 71 -17.32 7.05 -2.56
N ASP A 72 -18.26 6.48 -3.33
CA ASP A 72 -18.53 6.89 -4.71
C ASP A 72 -18.90 8.38 -4.80
N ARG A 73 -19.79 8.87 -3.93
CA ARG A 73 -20.18 10.29 -3.90
C ARG A 73 -19.01 11.21 -3.55
N VAL A 74 -18.18 10.83 -2.58
CA VAL A 74 -17.00 11.64 -2.22
C VAL A 74 -16.03 11.73 -3.39
N ARG A 75 -15.77 10.62 -4.08
CA ARG A 75 -14.95 10.60 -5.31
C ARG A 75 -15.51 11.53 -6.38
N ASP A 76 -16.82 11.48 -6.62
CA ASP A 76 -17.45 12.32 -7.64
C ASP A 76 -17.37 13.82 -7.28
N LEU A 77 -17.32 14.16 -5.98
CA LEU A 77 -17.18 15.53 -5.47
C LEU A 77 -15.72 16.02 -5.42
N ARG A 78 -14.78 15.13 -5.10
CA ARG A 78 -13.35 15.38 -4.88
C ARG A 78 -12.53 14.18 -5.37
N PRO A 79 -12.28 14.04 -6.68
CA PRO A 79 -11.48 12.94 -7.23
C PRO A 79 -10.04 12.87 -6.68
N GLU A 80 -9.52 14.00 -6.19
CA GLU A 80 -8.22 14.12 -5.54
C GLU A 80 -8.18 13.55 -4.11
N CYS A 81 -9.34 13.44 -3.45
CA CYS A 81 -9.44 12.91 -2.09
C CYS A 81 -9.37 11.38 -2.15
N ARG A 82 -8.27 10.81 -1.64
CA ARG A 82 -8.06 9.37 -1.62
C ARG A 82 -8.88 8.76 -0.50
N SER A 83 -9.40 7.55 -0.69
CA SER A 83 -10.20 6.86 0.32
C SER A 83 -9.53 5.59 0.81
N ILE A 84 -9.66 5.35 2.12
CA ILE A 84 -9.31 4.11 2.81
C ILE A 84 -10.60 3.55 3.40
N ALA A 85 -11.00 2.36 2.95
CA ALA A 85 -12.09 1.61 3.54
C ALA A 85 -11.54 0.67 4.62
N VAL A 86 -12.02 0.82 5.84
CA VAL A 86 -11.76 -0.10 6.93
C VAL A 86 -12.85 -1.16 6.94
N LEU A 87 -12.48 -2.42 6.77
CA LEU A 87 -13.40 -3.54 6.61
C LEU A 87 -13.58 -4.27 7.94
N ALA A 88 -14.81 -4.34 8.45
CA ALA A 88 -15.15 -5.04 9.68
C ALA A 88 -15.15 -6.57 9.52
N ASP A 89 -15.45 -7.04 8.31
CA ASP A 89 -15.48 -8.47 7.96
C ASP A 89 -14.31 -8.84 7.03
N SER A 90 -14.19 -10.12 6.67
CA SER A 90 -13.18 -10.56 5.71
C SER A 90 -13.43 -9.94 4.33
N LEU A 91 -12.36 -9.68 3.58
CA LEU A 91 -12.43 -9.01 2.27
C LEU A 91 -13.36 -9.74 1.29
N GLU A 92 -13.42 -11.06 1.36
CA GLU A 92 -14.26 -11.91 0.51
C GLU A 92 -15.74 -11.55 0.60
N GLU A 93 -16.17 -11.06 1.77
CA GLU A 93 -17.56 -10.67 1.99
C GLU A 93 -17.96 -9.36 1.30
N TYR A 94 -16.97 -8.58 0.83
CA TYR A 94 -17.16 -7.32 0.11
C TYR A 94 -16.97 -7.49 -1.40
N PHE A 95 -16.55 -8.68 -1.87
CA PHE A 95 -16.31 -8.92 -3.29
C PHE A 95 -17.49 -8.58 -4.21
N PRO A 96 -18.76 -8.89 -3.88
CA PRO A 96 -19.89 -8.50 -4.73
C PRO A 96 -19.94 -6.99 -5.01
N GLU A 97 -19.74 -6.18 -3.98
CA GLU A 97 -19.74 -4.72 -4.09
C GLU A 97 -18.48 -4.18 -4.79
N LEU A 98 -17.33 -4.82 -4.56
CA LEU A 98 -16.05 -4.44 -5.14
C LEU A 98 -15.94 -4.78 -6.63
N LEU A 99 -16.56 -5.87 -7.08
CA LEU A 99 -16.57 -6.26 -8.50
C LEU A 99 -17.35 -5.26 -9.37
N GLU A 100 -18.28 -4.52 -8.79
CA GLU A 100 -19.08 -3.52 -9.48
C GLU A 100 -18.45 -2.11 -9.45
N ARG A 101 -17.24 -1.96 -8.89
CA ARG A 101 -16.66 -0.65 -8.56
C ARG A 101 -15.17 -0.56 -8.87
N ASP A 102 -14.74 0.63 -9.29
CA ASP A 102 -13.32 0.94 -9.55
C ASP A 102 -12.55 1.44 -8.32
N GLN A 103 -13.27 1.81 -7.24
CA GLN A 103 -12.77 2.44 -6.01
C GLN A 103 -13.67 2.09 -4.80
N PRO A 104 -13.19 2.19 -3.55
CA PRO A 104 -11.82 2.53 -3.14
C PRO A 104 -10.82 1.46 -3.56
N ARG A 105 -9.53 1.82 -3.67
CA ARG A 105 -8.43 0.86 -3.93
C ARG A 105 -7.63 0.51 -2.68
N ASN A 106 -7.90 1.18 -1.56
CA ASN A 106 -7.18 0.97 -0.32
C ASN A 106 -8.13 0.40 0.72
N PHE A 107 -7.78 -0.78 1.23
CA PHE A 107 -8.53 -1.51 2.23
C PHE A 107 -7.63 -1.79 3.43
N LEU A 108 -8.19 -1.61 4.62
CA LEU A 108 -7.55 -1.99 5.87
C LEU A 108 -8.50 -2.93 6.62
N ALA A 109 -8.01 -4.11 6.99
CA ALA A 109 -8.83 -5.06 7.73
C ALA A 109 -8.91 -4.62 9.20
N ASP A 110 -10.12 -4.58 9.76
CA ASP A 110 -10.36 -4.38 11.17
C ASP A 110 -10.25 -5.72 11.90
N ASN A 111 -9.05 -6.05 12.38
CA ASN A 111 -8.81 -7.25 13.18
C ASN A 111 -9.18 -7.04 14.67
N GLY A 112 -10.20 -6.22 14.96
CA GLY A 112 -10.72 -5.89 16.29
C GLY A 112 -10.25 -4.53 16.83
N ALA A 113 -9.13 -4.02 16.33
CA ALA A 113 -8.73 -2.63 16.42
C ALA A 113 -7.96 -2.28 15.15
N ILE A 114 -8.23 -1.11 14.56
CA ILE A 114 -7.39 -0.57 13.49
C ILE A 114 -5.95 -0.51 14.00
N ASP A 115 -5.05 -1.16 13.26
CA ASP A 115 -3.62 -0.96 13.43
C ASP A 115 -3.28 0.44 12.92
N VAL A 116 -2.94 1.33 13.87
CA VAL A 116 -2.68 2.73 13.56
C VAL A 116 -1.34 2.91 12.86
N GLU A 117 -0.39 1.99 13.07
CA GLU A 117 0.88 1.99 12.35
C GLU A 117 0.62 1.66 10.88
N ASP A 118 -0.13 0.61 10.59
CA ASP A 118 -0.53 0.25 9.22
C ASP A 118 -1.35 1.36 8.54
N LEU A 119 -2.27 2.00 9.28
CA LEU A 119 -3.05 3.12 8.76
C LEU A 119 -2.13 4.32 8.42
N GLY A 120 -1.20 4.66 9.31
CA GLY A 120 -0.23 5.74 9.08
C GLY A 120 0.71 5.44 7.88
N VAL A 121 1.19 4.21 7.76
CA VAL A 121 1.95 3.74 6.59
C VAL A 121 1.12 3.87 5.32
N THR A 122 -0.15 3.45 5.34
CA THR A 122 -1.05 3.54 4.19
C THR A 122 -1.29 5.00 3.77
N ILE A 123 -1.52 5.90 4.73
CA ILE A 123 -1.70 7.34 4.46
C ILE A 123 -0.45 7.94 3.83
N ARG A 124 0.74 7.61 4.33
CA ARG A 124 2.02 8.08 3.77
C ARG A 124 2.24 7.58 2.35
N LYS A 125 2.04 6.28 2.10
CA LYS A 125 2.08 5.68 0.74
C LYS A 125 1.12 6.39 -0.22
N LEU A 126 -0.05 6.78 0.29
CA LEU A 126 -1.05 7.56 -0.44
C LEU A 126 -0.74 9.06 -0.50
N SER A 127 0.23 9.59 0.21
CA SER A 127 0.58 11.01 0.09
C SER A 127 1.75 11.15 -0.88
N ASP A 128 2.78 10.32 -0.73
CA ASP A 128 4.07 10.52 -1.38
C ASP A 128 4.17 9.75 -2.72
N GLY A 129 3.28 8.77 -2.92
CA GLY A 129 3.31 7.87 -4.07
C GLY A 129 4.43 6.83 -4.02
N ASP A 130 5.27 6.87 -2.98
CA ASP A 130 6.25 5.83 -2.68
C ASP A 130 5.60 4.67 -1.92
N ILE A 131 5.17 3.66 -2.69
CA ILE A 131 4.36 2.54 -2.19
C ILE A 131 5.18 1.30 -1.80
N PHE A 132 6.44 1.24 -2.23
CA PHE A 132 7.31 0.06 -2.09
C PHE A 132 8.34 0.24 -0.97
N GLY A 133 8.96 -0.87 -0.56
CA GLY A 133 10.00 -0.88 0.47
C GLY A 133 9.54 -1.46 1.81
N ILE A 134 10.42 -2.22 2.45
CA ILE A 134 10.22 -2.78 3.79
C ILE A 134 10.48 -1.73 4.88
N GLU A 135 11.26 -0.70 4.56
CA GLU A 135 11.55 0.47 5.38
C GLU A 135 10.29 1.27 5.72
N GLN A 136 9.26 1.18 4.88
CA GLN A 136 7.96 1.78 5.16
C GLN A 136 7.34 1.23 6.44
N TYR A 137 7.69 -0.01 6.80
CA TYR A 137 7.27 -0.73 8.00
C TYR A 137 8.31 -0.66 9.13
N GLY A 138 9.22 0.31 9.10
CA GLY A 138 10.25 0.49 10.13
C GLY A 138 11.37 -0.55 10.10
N VAL A 139 11.44 -1.38 9.05
CA VAL A 139 12.47 -2.40 8.88
C VAL A 139 13.54 -1.89 7.92
N PRO A 140 14.74 -1.49 8.39
CA PRO A 140 15.81 -1.11 7.49
C PRO A 140 16.31 -2.34 6.72
N PRO A 141 16.56 -2.23 5.40
CA PRO A 141 17.10 -3.35 4.65
C PRO A 141 18.52 -3.69 5.10
N VAL A 142 18.79 -4.99 5.22
CA VAL A 142 20.14 -5.49 5.50
C VAL A 142 20.96 -5.53 4.23
N GLU A 143 20.32 -5.85 3.10
CA GLU A 143 20.96 -5.87 1.79
C GLU A 143 20.09 -5.20 0.73
N THR A 144 20.74 -4.62 -0.29
CA THR A 144 20.09 -4.01 -1.44
C THR A 144 20.83 -4.41 -2.71
N LEU A 145 20.10 -4.91 -3.69
CA LEU A 145 20.60 -5.41 -4.96
C LEU A 145 19.85 -4.70 -6.09
N GLN A 146 20.55 -4.35 -7.16
CA GLN A 146 19.93 -3.86 -8.39
C GLN A 146 20.13 -4.91 -9.48
N LEU A 147 19.03 -5.36 -10.08
CA LEU A 147 19.07 -6.35 -11.16
C LEU A 147 19.10 -5.64 -12.52
N ARG A 148 19.88 -6.19 -13.44
CA ARG A 148 20.10 -5.69 -14.80
C ARG A 148 19.46 -6.59 -15.84
N SER A 149 19.23 -7.86 -15.51
CA SER A 149 18.68 -8.84 -16.43
C SER A 149 17.75 -9.85 -15.74
N PRO A 150 16.70 -10.34 -16.43
CA PRO A 150 15.93 -11.49 -15.95
C PRO A 150 16.76 -12.75 -15.65
N SER A 151 17.94 -12.87 -16.25
CA SER A 151 18.86 -13.99 -15.96
C SER A 151 19.38 -14.00 -14.52
N GLU A 152 19.37 -12.86 -13.83
CA GLU A 152 19.82 -12.72 -12.43
C GLU A 152 18.75 -13.16 -11.41
N LYS A 153 17.51 -13.41 -11.86
CA LYS A 153 16.36 -13.73 -11.00
C LYS A 153 16.64 -14.91 -10.06
N TYR A 154 16.99 -16.06 -10.60
CA TYR A 154 17.17 -17.28 -9.79
C TYR A 154 18.37 -17.20 -8.83
N PRO A 155 19.56 -16.70 -9.25
CA PRO A 155 20.66 -16.44 -8.32
C PRO A 155 20.28 -15.50 -7.17
N VAL A 156 19.49 -14.46 -7.44
CA VAL A 156 19.03 -13.52 -6.40
C VAL A 156 18.03 -14.17 -5.45
N ILE A 157 17.06 -14.94 -5.96
CA ILE A 157 16.11 -15.68 -5.12
C ILE A 157 16.84 -16.65 -4.21
N GLU A 158 17.82 -17.39 -4.74
CA GLU A 158 18.66 -18.30 -3.96
C GLU A 158 19.44 -17.58 -2.86
N ARG A 159 20.02 -16.40 -3.17
CA ARG A 159 20.70 -15.58 -2.18
C ARG A 159 19.78 -15.15 -1.03
N VAL A 160 18.55 -14.70 -1.34
CA VAL A 160 17.56 -14.30 -0.33
C VAL A 160 17.09 -15.51 0.50
N ARG A 161 16.87 -16.65 -0.14
CA ARG A 161 16.53 -17.92 0.53
C ARG A 161 17.60 -18.28 1.56
N ASP A 162 18.86 -18.29 1.15
CA ASP A 162 19.99 -18.67 2.00
C ASP A 162 20.18 -17.67 3.16
N PHE A 163 19.94 -16.38 2.92
CA PHE A 163 19.95 -15.34 3.96
C PHE A 163 18.95 -15.62 5.10
N PHE A 164 17.71 -16.01 4.77
CA PHE A 164 16.68 -16.29 5.76
C PHE A 164 16.87 -17.65 6.44
N LEU A 165 17.31 -18.68 5.71
CA LEU A 165 17.64 -19.97 6.30
C LEU A 165 18.79 -19.87 7.31
N ALA A 166 19.80 -19.05 7.03
CA ALA A 166 20.90 -18.80 7.96
C ALA A 166 20.47 -18.07 9.25
N ARG A 167 19.25 -17.54 9.30
CA ARG A 167 18.64 -16.85 10.45
C ARG A 167 17.52 -17.67 11.11
N ASP A 168 17.52 -18.98 10.88
CA ASP A 168 16.56 -19.93 11.45
C ASP A 168 15.09 -19.64 11.09
N VAL A 169 14.84 -18.91 9.99
CA VAL A 169 13.47 -18.72 9.49
C VAL A 169 12.94 -20.06 8.99
N ALA A 170 11.73 -20.41 9.41
CA ALA A 170 11.12 -21.70 9.08
C ALA A 170 11.06 -21.92 7.54
N PRO A 171 11.44 -23.11 7.03
CA PRO A 171 11.49 -23.38 5.58
C PRO A 171 10.18 -23.12 4.83
N ARG A 172 9.03 -23.28 5.50
CA ARG A 172 7.72 -22.94 4.95
C ARG A 172 7.57 -21.44 4.65
N ILE A 173 8.08 -20.59 5.54
CA ILE A 173 8.06 -19.13 5.36
C ILE A 173 9.02 -18.75 4.25
N VAL A 174 10.24 -19.32 4.23
CA VAL A 174 11.22 -19.07 3.17
C VAL A 174 10.66 -19.42 1.79
N ARG A 175 9.94 -20.53 1.66
CA ARG A 175 9.26 -20.88 0.40
C ARG A 175 8.24 -19.83 -0.05
N ASN A 176 7.51 -19.24 0.88
CA ASN A 176 6.57 -18.16 0.56
C ASN A 176 7.33 -16.90 0.10
N VAL A 177 8.46 -16.59 0.74
CA VAL A 177 9.34 -15.48 0.30
C VAL A 177 9.84 -15.72 -1.12
N GLU A 178 10.31 -16.93 -1.45
CA GLU A 178 10.76 -17.27 -2.81
C GLU A 178 9.63 -17.09 -3.85
N LEU A 179 8.42 -17.53 -3.53
CA LEU A 179 7.25 -17.38 -4.40
C LEU A 179 6.93 -15.91 -4.64
N ILE A 180 6.81 -15.12 -3.56
CA ILE A 180 6.51 -13.68 -3.63
C ILE A 180 7.60 -12.97 -4.42
N LEU A 181 8.87 -13.27 -4.14
CA LEU A 181 10.01 -12.65 -4.79
C LEU A 181 10.05 -12.96 -6.30
N ASN A 182 9.74 -14.20 -6.68
CA ASN A 182 9.62 -14.55 -8.10
C ASN A 182 8.57 -13.66 -8.79
N GLU A 183 7.36 -13.55 -8.24
CA GLU A 183 6.30 -12.74 -8.86
C GLU A 183 6.65 -11.24 -8.90
N LEU A 184 7.20 -10.70 -7.81
CA LEU A 184 7.61 -9.29 -7.76
C LEU A 184 8.69 -8.97 -8.81
N LEU A 185 9.71 -9.83 -8.93
CA LEU A 185 10.76 -9.65 -9.93
C LEU A 185 10.22 -9.79 -11.35
N MET A 186 9.34 -10.77 -11.60
CA MET A 186 8.71 -10.93 -12.92
C MET A 186 7.92 -9.69 -13.32
N ASN A 187 7.09 -9.16 -12.41
CA ASN A 187 6.34 -7.94 -12.65
C ASN A 187 7.27 -6.76 -12.91
N ALA A 188 8.31 -6.60 -12.08
CA ALA A 188 9.21 -5.47 -12.17
C ALA A 188 10.08 -5.45 -13.45
N MET A 189 10.46 -6.63 -13.98
CA MET A 189 11.34 -6.72 -15.16
C MET A 189 10.58 -6.81 -16.50
N PHE A 190 9.33 -7.30 -16.50
CA PHE A 190 8.59 -7.54 -17.75
C PHE A 190 7.35 -6.65 -17.89
N ASP A 191 6.61 -6.42 -16.81
CA ASP A 191 5.30 -5.78 -16.86
C ASP A 191 5.37 -4.30 -16.49
N ALA A 192 6.22 -3.93 -15.54
CA ALA A 192 6.35 -2.56 -15.05
C ALA A 192 7.08 -1.60 -16.00
N PRO A 193 8.12 -2.00 -16.77
CA PRO A 193 8.83 -1.05 -17.64
C PRO A 193 7.89 -0.44 -18.67
N VAL A 194 8.02 0.88 -18.84
CA VAL A 194 7.28 1.66 -19.84
C VAL A 194 8.25 2.52 -20.62
N ASP A 195 8.09 2.56 -21.93
CA ASP A 195 8.88 3.44 -22.79
C ASP A 195 8.33 4.89 -22.78
N ALA A 196 8.98 5.79 -23.50
CA ALA A 196 8.56 7.20 -23.59
C ALA A 196 7.15 7.41 -24.18
N SER A 197 6.57 6.40 -24.84
CA SER A 197 5.20 6.43 -25.36
C SER A 197 4.17 5.84 -24.38
N GLY A 198 4.62 5.31 -23.25
CA GLY A 198 3.79 4.59 -22.29
C GLY A 198 3.51 3.14 -22.68
N ALA A 199 4.20 2.61 -23.69
CA ALA A 199 4.06 1.20 -24.08
C ALA A 199 4.95 0.32 -23.20
N HIS A 200 4.52 -0.93 -22.97
CA HIS A 200 5.25 -1.92 -22.19
C HIS A 200 6.12 -2.79 -23.11
N PRO A 201 7.44 -2.55 -23.21
CA PRO A 201 8.28 -3.16 -24.24
C PRO A 201 8.56 -4.65 -24.02
N TYR A 202 8.29 -5.18 -22.83
CA TYR A 202 8.68 -6.54 -22.43
C TYR A 202 7.51 -7.45 -22.06
N ASN A 203 6.29 -6.93 -21.89
CA ASN A 203 5.14 -7.71 -21.39
C ASN A 203 4.73 -8.89 -22.28
N HIS A 204 5.04 -8.81 -23.58
CA HIS A 204 4.73 -9.80 -24.60
C HIS A 204 5.86 -10.81 -24.84
N ARG A 205 7.01 -10.60 -24.21
CA ARG A 205 8.16 -11.50 -24.32
C ARG A 205 7.93 -12.79 -23.55
N ASP A 206 8.61 -13.85 -23.96
CA ASP A 206 8.58 -15.09 -23.20
C ASP A 206 9.26 -14.86 -21.85
N ARG A 207 8.73 -15.44 -20.78
CA ARG A 207 9.27 -15.25 -19.42
C ARG A 207 10.64 -15.92 -19.23
N SER A 208 11.07 -16.75 -20.18
CA SER A 208 12.42 -17.31 -20.26
C SER A 208 13.39 -16.44 -21.09
N ASP A 209 12.90 -15.40 -21.76
CA ASP A 209 13.75 -14.49 -22.53
C ASP A 209 14.74 -13.77 -21.60
N THR A 210 15.97 -13.63 -22.10
CA THR A 210 17.03 -12.88 -21.42
C THR A 210 17.35 -11.62 -22.20
N PHE A 211 17.36 -10.49 -21.50
CA PHE A 211 17.71 -9.19 -22.05
C PHE A 211 18.31 -8.29 -20.96
N GLU A 212 18.93 -7.20 -21.40
CA GLU A 212 19.42 -6.14 -20.51
C GLU A 212 18.35 -5.07 -20.34
N LEU A 213 18.14 -4.66 -19.09
CA LEU A 213 17.27 -3.56 -18.70
C LEU A 213 18.02 -2.23 -18.82
N GLY A 214 17.33 -1.23 -19.36
CA GLY A 214 17.77 0.15 -19.32
C GLY A 214 17.92 0.63 -17.87
N GLU A 215 18.77 1.62 -17.64
CA GLU A 215 19.14 2.05 -16.28
C GLU A 215 17.93 2.42 -15.39
N ALA A 216 16.89 3.04 -15.97
CA ALA A 216 15.65 3.40 -15.29
C ALA A 216 14.68 2.22 -15.08
N GLU A 217 14.89 1.09 -15.76
CA GLU A 217 14.04 -0.09 -15.73
C GLU A 217 14.57 -1.16 -14.75
N ARG A 218 15.76 -0.93 -14.19
CA ARG A 218 16.43 -1.87 -13.30
C ARG A 218 15.77 -1.91 -11.94
N PRO A 219 15.14 -3.03 -11.54
CA PRO A 219 14.51 -3.11 -10.25
C PRO A 219 15.55 -3.15 -9.14
N THR A 220 15.23 -2.47 -8.04
CA THR A 220 15.96 -2.54 -6.78
C THR A 220 15.23 -3.50 -5.84
N LEU A 221 15.92 -4.54 -5.40
CA LEU A 221 15.46 -5.47 -4.38
C LEU A 221 16.16 -5.16 -3.06
N ALA A 222 15.38 -4.96 -2.00
CA ALA A 222 15.87 -4.78 -0.64
C ALA A 222 15.26 -5.83 0.29
N TYR A 223 16.05 -6.43 1.17
CA TYR A 223 15.58 -7.46 2.13
C TYR A 223 16.34 -7.37 3.46
N GLY A 224 15.71 -7.83 4.55
CA GLY A 224 16.21 -7.75 5.91
C GLY A 224 15.51 -8.70 6.87
#